data_AF-A0A832LA75-F1
#
_entry.id   AF-A0A832LA75-F1
#
_cell.length_a   1.000
_cell.length_b   1.000
_cell.length_c   1.000
_cell.angle_alpha   90.00
_cell.angle_beta   90.00
_cell.angle_gamma   90.00
#
_symmetry.space_group_name_H-M   'P 1'
#
loop_
_entity.id
_entity.type
_entity.pdbx_description
1 polymer ?
#
loop_
_entity_poly.entity_id
_entity_poly.type
_entity_poly.pdbx_seq_one_letter_code
_entity_poly.pdbx_strand_id
1 'polypeptide(L)' 'MERLIRTAGAHRVSESAGMALTEILEEYGLEISREAIKLAEHAGRKTVKAEDIKLAKEML' A
#
# COMPACT_ATOMS: atom_id res chain seq x y z
N MET A 1 -2.77 11.42 4.94
CA MET A 1 -1.35 11.25 4.57
C MET A 1 -0.46 12.52 4.66
N GLU A 2 -0.91 13.60 5.31
CA GLU A 2 -0.17 14.89 5.37
C GLU A 2 1.27 14.75 5.91
N ARG A 3 1.45 13.98 6.99
CA ARG A 3 2.76 13.76 7.62
C ARG A 3 3.79 13.23 6.63
N LEU A 4 3.42 12.31 5.74
CA LEU A 4 4.35 11.74 4.76
C LEU A 4 4.85 12.82 3.79
N ILE A 5 3.94 13.69 3.32
CA ILE A 5 4.26 14.80 2.42
C ILE A 5 5.21 15.81 3.11
N ARG A 6 4.97 16.10 4.40
CA ARG A 6 5.86 16.97 5.19
C ARG A 6 7.23 16.36 5.42
N THR A 7 7.28 15.07 5.76
CA THR A 7 8.54 14.33 5.91
C THR A 7 9.32 14.29 4.60
N ALA A 8 8.64 14.27 3.46
CA ALA A 8 9.25 14.39 2.13
C ALA A 8 9.80 15.80 1.81
N GLY A 9 9.57 16.80 2.69
CA GLY A 9 10.15 18.14 2.59
C GLY A 9 9.15 19.27 2.38
N ALA A 10 7.85 18.99 2.32
CA ALA A 10 6.86 20.06 2.13
C ALA A 10 6.68 20.92 3.39
N HIS A 11 6.88 22.23 3.26
CA HIS A 11 6.69 23.19 4.36
C HIS A 11 5.19 23.42 4.68
N ARG A 12 4.33 23.43 3.67
CA ARG A 12 2.86 23.55 3.80
C ARG A 12 2.19 22.46 2.97
N VAL A 13 1.11 21.91 3.49
CA VAL A 13 0.32 20.88 2.82
C VAL A 13 -1.16 21.21 3.02
N SER A 14 -1.95 21.17 1.96
CA SER A 14 -3.41 21.32 2.07
C SER A 14 -4.04 19.99 2.52
N GLU A 15 -5.19 20.07 3.16
CA GLU A 15 -5.98 18.88 3.50
C GLU A 15 -6.27 18.03 2.24
N SER A 16 -6.68 18.68 1.15
CA SER A 16 -6.96 18.02 -0.13
C SER A 16 -5.77 17.26 -0.71
N ALA A 17 -4.54 17.78 -0.57
CA ALA A 17 -3.34 17.05 -0.99
C ALA A 17 -3.09 15.82 -0.12
N GLY A 18 -3.36 15.93 1.19
CA GLY A 18 -3.32 14.81 2.11
C GLY A 18 -4.34 13.72 1.79
N MET A 19 -5.54 14.10 1.35
CA MET A 19 -6.60 13.17 0.91
C MET A 19 -6.24 12.49 -0.40
N ALA A 20 -5.84 13.24 -1.42
CA ALA A 20 -5.46 12.69 -2.72
C ALA A 20 -4.33 11.65 -2.62
N LEU A 21 -3.30 11.90 -1.79
CA LEU A 21 -2.26 10.91 -1.56
C LEU A 21 -2.77 9.67 -0.80
N THR A 22 -3.78 9.82 0.03
CA THR A 22 -4.39 8.70 0.75
C THR A 22 -5.09 7.77 -0.26
N GLU A 23 -5.93 8.34 -1.12
CA GLU A 23 -6.65 7.60 -2.17
C GLU A 23 -5.68 6.81 -3.08
N ILE A 24 -4.61 7.46 -3.55
CA ILE A 24 -3.60 6.81 -4.42
C ILE A 24 -2.92 5.63 -3.71
N LEU A 25 -2.53 5.80 -2.44
CA LEU A 25 -1.85 4.74 -1.70
C LEU A 25 -2.79 3.61 -1.29
N GLU A 26 -4.06 3.90 -1.06
CA GLU A 26 -5.08 2.87 -0.83
C GLU A 26 -5.32 2.04 -2.08
N GLU A 27 -5.41 2.66 -3.25
CA GLU A 27 -5.54 1.93 -4.52
C GLU A 27 -4.34 1.03 -4.79
N TYR A 28 -3.12 1.55 -4.63
CA TYR A 28 -1.90 0.75 -4.76
C TYR A 28 -1.82 -0.37 -3.71
N GLY A 29 -2.20 -0.07 -2.46
CA GLY A 29 -2.26 -1.05 -1.38
C GLY A 29 -3.26 -2.17 -1.65
N LEU A 30 -4.40 -1.85 -2.27
CA LEU A 30 -5.41 -2.83 -2.67
C LEU A 30 -4.88 -3.78 -3.75
N GLU A 31 -4.12 -3.26 -4.72
CA GLU A 31 -3.50 -4.08 -5.77
C GLU A 31 -2.51 -5.09 -5.19
N ILE A 32 -1.57 -4.61 -4.36
CA ILE A 32 -0.61 -5.48 -3.64
C ILE A 32 -1.36 -6.50 -2.78
N SER A 33 -2.40 -6.07 -2.06
CA SER A 33 -3.16 -6.96 -1.17
C SER A 33 -3.86 -8.08 -1.92
N ARG A 34 -4.44 -7.79 -3.09
CA ARG A 34 -5.09 -8.81 -3.94
C ARG A 34 -4.09 -9.87 -4.39
N GLU A 35 -2.90 -9.47 -4.80
CA GLU A 35 -1.87 -10.42 -5.24
C GLU A 35 -1.31 -11.21 -4.05
N ALA A 36 -1.08 -10.57 -2.90
CA ALA A 36 -0.65 -11.25 -1.68
C ALA A 36 -1.66 -12.30 -1.18
N ILE A 37 -2.97 -12.04 -1.33
CA ILE A 37 -4.01 -13.02 -1.03
C ILE A 37 -3.86 -14.25 -1.93
N LYS A 38 -3.70 -14.07 -3.24
CA LYS A 38 -3.48 -15.20 -4.16
C LYS A 38 -2.23 -15.99 -3.77
N LEU A 39 -1.12 -15.32 -3.45
CA LEU A 39 0.11 -15.99 -3.03
C LEU A 39 -0.08 -16.82 -1.76
N ALA A 40 -0.80 -16.28 -0.76
CA ALA A 40 -1.14 -17.02 0.46
C ALA A 40 -2.01 -18.25 0.14
N GLU A 41 -3.01 -18.10 -0.72
CA GLU A 41 -3.90 -19.18 -1.16
C GLU A 41 -3.15 -20.30 -1.90
N HIS A 42 -2.24 -19.96 -2.83
CA HIS A 42 -1.39 -20.93 -3.53
C HIS A 42 -0.47 -21.69 -2.57
N ALA A 43 -0.05 -21.04 -1.48
CA ALA A 43 0.71 -21.67 -0.40
C ALA A 43 -0.17 -22.46 0.59
N GLY A 44 -1.48 -22.61 0.34
CA GLY A 44 -2.43 -23.34 1.18
C GLY A 44 -2.79 -22.62 2.49
N ARG A 45 -2.51 -21.32 2.60
CA ARG A 45 -2.76 -20.51 3.79
C ARG A 45 -3.94 -19.57 3.58
N LYS A 46 -4.73 -19.36 4.63
CA LYS A 46 -5.76 -18.29 4.66
C LYS A 46 -5.24 -16.97 5.24
N THR A 47 -4.16 -17.03 6.01
CA THR A 47 -3.54 -15.86 6.61
C THR A 47 -2.47 -15.31 5.68
N VAL A 48 -2.67 -14.08 5.23
CA VAL A 48 -1.67 -13.29 4.50
C VAL A 48 -0.56 -12.88 5.48
N LYS A 49 0.68 -13.16 5.10
CA LYS A 49 1.88 -12.82 5.88
C LYS A 49 2.66 -11.70 5.20
N ALA A 50 3.62 -11.13 5.94
CA ALA A 50 4.50 -10.10 5.42
C ALA A 50 5.32 -10.56 4.19
N GLU A 51 5.66 -11.85 4.10
CA GLU A 51 6.34 -12.42 2.93
C GLU A 51 5.47 -12.35 1.66
N ASP A 52 4.16 -12.58 1.79
CA ASP A 52 3.22 -12.51 0.65
C ASP A 52 3.11 -11.06 0.15
N ILE A 53 3.03 -10.08 1.06
CA ILE A 53 2.98 -8.65 0.72
C ILE A 53 4.25 -8.21 0.00
N LYS A 54 5.42 -8.61 0.51
CA LYS A 54 6.70 -8.27 -0.11
C LYS A 54 6.84 -8.89 -1.49
N LEU A 55 6.50 -10.18 -1.63
CA LEU A 55 6.57 -10.87 -2.92
C LEU A 55 5.58 -10.28 -3.93
N ALA A 56 4.34 -10.01 -3.51
CA ALA A 56 3.33 -9.34 -4.34
C ALA A 56 3.84 -8.00 -4.89
N LYS A 57 4.48 -7.18 -4.06
CA LYS A 57 5.07 -5.90 -4.48
C LYS A 57 6.20 -6.06 -5.50
N GLU A 58 6.93 -7.18 -5.51
CA GLU A 58 7.97 -7.44 -6.51
C GLU A 58 7.40 -8.03 -7.83
N MET A 59 6.14 -8.44 -7.84
CA MET A 59 5.45 -9.03 -9.01
C MET A 59 4.62 -8.00 -9.80
N LEU A 60 4.39 -6.82 -9.23
CA LEU A 60 3.71 -5.66 -9.84
C LEU A 60 4.75 -4.66 -10.36
#